data_AF-A0A817P8Y0-F1
#
_entry.id   AF-A0A817P8Y0-F1
#
_cell.length_a   1.000
_cell.length_b   1.000
_cell.length_c   1.000
_cell.angle_alpha   90.00
_cell.angle_beta   90.00
_cell.angle_gamma   90.00
#
_symmetry.space_group_name_H-M   'P 1'
#
loop_
_entity.id
_entity.type
_entity.pdbx_description
1 polymer ?
#
loop_
_entity_poly.entity_id
_entity_poly.type
_entity_poly.pdbx_seq_one_letter_code
_entity_poly.pdbx_strand_id
1 'polypeptide(L)'
;MSFQLSREQFRTRILYDWKIGLTYKDSHARLVQAWEKQAPSAHTVFNWFREFQRDNFSVQDAPRSGRPSRSVNEQTIDAVRKIIEDDPHSTYQQIENIL
;
A
#
# COMPACT_ATOMS: atom_id res chain seq x y z
N MET A 1 19.22 10.68 -21.86
CA MET A 1 18.48 9.59 -21.19
C MET A 1 18.40 9.90 -19.71
N SER A 2 17.23 10.24 -19.17
CA SER A 2 17.03 10.38 -17.73
C SER A 2 16.67 9.01 -17.15
N PHE A 3 17.59 8.42 -16.39
CA PHE A 3 17.31 7.22 -15.62
C PHE A 3 16.50 7.62 -14.39
N GLN A 4 15.24 7.19 -14.32
CA GLN A 4 14.35 7.47 -13.20
C GLN A 4 14.17 6.23 -12.34
N LEU A 5 14.38 6.37 -11.03
CA LEU A 5 14.19 5.28 -10.09
C LEU A 5 12.71 5.11 -9.72
N SER A 6 12.28 3.86 -9.57
CA SER A 6 10.98 3.54 -9.00
C SER A 6 10.96 3.79 -7.49
N ARG A 7 9.76 3.89 -6.91
CA ARG A 7 9.58 4.02 -5.45
C ARG A 7 10.21 2.85 -4.69
N GLU A 8 10.07 1.63 -5.21
CA GLU A 8 10.66 0.43 -4.62
C GLU A 8 12.19 0.47 -4.65
N GLN A 9 12.78 0.96 -5.75
CA GLN A 9 14.22 1.10 -5.85
C GLN A 9 14.80 2.13 -4.87
N PHE A 10 14.05 3.19 -4.55
CA PHE A 10 14.43 4.10 -3.46
C PHE A 10 14.33 3.40 -2.09
N ARG A 11 13.27 2.63 -1.84
CA ARG A 11 13.09 1.88 -0.57
C ARG A 11 14.22 0.87 -0.35
N THR A 12 14.63 0.15 -1.38
CA THR A 12 15.77 -0.77 -1.30
C THR A 12 17.07 -0.05 -0.94
N ARG A 13 17.29 1.17 -1.48
CA ARG A 13 18.46 1.98 -1.11
C ARG A 13 18.40 2.48 0.33
N ILE A 14 17.23 2.92 0.79
CA ILE A 14 17.02 3.32 2.19
C ILE A 14 17.27 2.11 3.13
N LEU A 15 16.80 0.91 2.75
CA LEU A 15 17.06 -0.31 3.51
C LEU A 15 18.55 -0.64 3.58
N TYR A 16 19.27 -0.49 2.46
CA TYR A 16 20.73 -0.65 2.44
C TYR A 16 21.41 0.34 3.40
N ASP A 17 21.07 1.63 3.31
CA ASP A 17 21.61 2.68 4.19
C ASP A 17 21.35 2.39 5.67
N TRP A 18 20.15 1.90 6.00
CA TRP A 18 19.79 1.47 7.35
C TRP A 18 20.63 0.27 7.83
N LYS A 19 20.83 -0.75 6.98
CA LYS A 19 21.63 -1.94 7.30
C LYS A 19 23.09 -1.62 7.58
N ILE A 20 23.66 -0.63 6.91
CA ILE A 20 25.04 -0.17 7.14
C ILE A 20 25.17 0.83 8.30
N GLY A 21 24.06 1.12 9.01
CA GLY A 21 24.05 1.94 10.22
C GLY A 21 24.06 3.45 10.00
N LEU A 22 23.69 3.92 8.81
CA LEU A 22 23.52 5.37 8.58
C LEU A 22 22.31 5.90 9.36
N THR A 23 22.30 7.21 9.63
CA THR A 23 21.09 7.87 10.13
C THR A 23 20.15 8.20 8.96
N TYR A 24 18.86 8.41 9.25
CA TYR A 24 17.89 8.81 8.23
C TYR A 24 18.28 10.15 7.55
N LYS A 25 18.96 11.05 8.28
CA LYS A 25 19.43 12.34 7.75
C LYS A 25 20.53 12.13 6.72
N ASP A 26 21.48 11.26 7.02
CA ASP A 26 22.60 10.94 6.11
C ASP A 26 22.10 10.23 4.85
N SER A 27 21.18 9.26 5.02
CA SER A 27 20.53 8.59 3.90
C SER A 27 19.78 9.59 3.01
N HIS A 28 18.97 10.48 3.59
CA HIS A 28 18.28 11.52 2.82
C HIS A 28 19.25 12.46 2.09
N ALA A 29 20.32 12.91 2.73
CA ALA A 29 21.32 13.77 2.10
C ALA A 29 21.98 13.07 0.89
N ARG A 30 22.34 11.79 1.02
CA ARG A 30 22.90 11.00 -0.09
C ARG A 30 21.91 10.82 -1.24
N LEU A 31 20.64 10.56 -0.92
CA LEU A 31 19.59 10.41 -1.94
C LEU A 31 19.35 11.71 -2.70
N VAL A 32 19.30 12.86 -2.01
CA VAL A 32 19.16 14.18 -2.64
C VAL A 32 20.40 14.54 -3.46
N GLN A 33 21.60 14.22 -2.98
CA GLN A 33 22.84 14.48 -3.73
C GLN A 33 22.88 13.72 -5.06
N ALA A 34 22.37 12.49 -5.10
CA ALA A 34 22.43 11.65 -6.29
C ALA A 34 21.23 11.80 -7.24
N TRP A 35 20.04 12.13 -6.73
CA TRP A 35 18.80 12.16 -7.51
C TRP A 35 18.02 13.48 -7.45
N GLU A 36 18.50 14.46 -6.69
CA GLU A 36 17.94 15.80 -6.56
C GLU A 36 16.41 15.78 -6.38
N LYS A 37 15.67 16.29 -7.38
CA LYS A 37 14.21 16.40 -7.38
C LYS A 37 13.48 15.06 -7.43
N GLN A 38 14.16 13.98 -7.84
CA GLN A 38 13.57 12.64 -7.88
C GLN A 38 13.72 11.92 -6.53
N ALA A 39 14.54 12.44 -5.62
CA ALA A 39 14.75 11.83 -4.31
C ALA A 39 13.45 11.88 -3.47
N PRO A 40 13.21 10.84 -2.63
CA PRO A 40 12.09 10.86 -1.69
C PRO A 40 12.29 11.95 -0.65
N SER A 41 11.18 12.49 -0.12
CA SER A 41 11.22 13.49 0.94
C SER A 41 11.85 12.93 2.23
N ALA A 42 12.45 13.82 3.04
CA ALA A 42 13.02 13.46 4.34
C ALA A 42 12.02 12.69 5.23
N HIS A 43 10.74 13.08 5.21
CA HIS A 43 9.68 12.39 5.95
C HIS A 43 9.45 10.96 5.45
N THR A 44 9.54 10.73 4.14
CA THR A 44 9.44 9.38 3.56
C THR A 44 10.60 8.50 4.01
N VAL A 45 11.83 9.02 3.95
CA VAL A 45 13.03 8.31 4.43
C VAL A 45 12.91 7.96 5.91
N PHE A 46 12.49 8.92 6.74
CA PHE A 46 12.26 8.72 8.17
C PHE A 46 11.23 7.61 8.45
N ASN A 47 10.11 7.60 7.74
CA ASN A 47 9.08 6.56 7.93
C ASN A 47 9.60 5.16 7.58
N TRP A 48 10.37 5.02 6.51
CA TRP A 48 10.99 3.73 6.16
C TRP A 48 11.98 3.27 7.22
N PHE A 49 12.81 4.17 7.76
CA PHE A 49 13.68 3.85 8.89
C PHE A 49 12.89 3.34 10.11
N ARG A 50 11.73 3.92 10.40
CA ARG A 50 10.84 3.47 11.48
C ARG A 50 10.24 2.09 11.21
N GLU A 51 9.88 1.79 9.96
CA GLU A 51 9.40 0.45 9.58
C GLU A 51 10.51 -0.60 9.71
N PHE A 52 11.74 -0.28 9.33
CA PHE A 52 12.88 -1.19 9.51
C PHE A 52 13.22 -1.45 10.98
N GLN A 53 13.04 -0.46 11.85
CA GLN A 53 13.13 -0.66 13.31
C GLN A 53 12.06 -1.59 13.87
N ARG A 54 10.95 -1.80 13.14
CA ARG A 54 9.86 -2.74 13.47
C ARG A 54 10.03 -4.09 12.78
N ASP A 55 11.21 -4.37 12.25
CA ASP A 55 11.53 -5.56 11.45
C ASP A 55 10.66 -5.74 10.20
N ASN A 56 10.07 -4.65 9.69
CA ASN A 56 9.30 -4.66 8.45
C ASN A 56 10.19 -4.28 7.26
N PHE A 57 10.76 -5.28 6.60
CA PHE A 57 11.67 -5.10 5.46
C PHE A 57 11.01 -5.20 4.08
N SER A 58 9.67 -5.26 4.02
CA SER A 58 8.96 -5.33 2.75
C SER A 58 9.05 -3.99 2.01
N VAL A 59 9.80 -3.98 0.90
CA VAL A 59 9.94 -2.78 0.05
C VAL A 59 8.75 -2.55 -0.88
N GLN A 60 7.90 -3.58 -1.06
CA GLN A 60 6.71 -3.50 -1.90
C GLN A 60 5.58 -2.79 -1.16
N ASP A 61 4.72 -2.11 -1.92
CA ASP A 61 3.46 -1.61 -1.37
C ASP A 61 2.63 -2.80 -0.90
N ALA A 62 2.20 -2.79 0.37
CA ALA A 62 1.19 -3.74 0.84
C ALA A 62 -0.06 -3.62 -0.05
N PRO A 63 -0.81 -4.73 -0.25
CA PRO A 63 -2.09 -4.66 -0.96
C PRO A 63 -2.91 -3.54 -0.35
N ARG A 64 -3.31 -2.57 -1.18
CA ARG A 64 -4.10 -1.44 -0.72
C ARG A 64 -5.42 -2.02 -0.23
N SER A 65 -5.66 -1.97 1.07
CA SER A 65 -7.01 -2.10 1.58
C SER A 65 -7.78 -0.94 0.97
N GLY A 66 -8.56 -1.23 -0.08
CA GLY A 66 -9.60 -0.30 -0.51
C GLY A 66 -10.52 0.00 0.67
N ARG A 67 -11.44 0.94 0.50
CA ARG A 67 -12.54 1.06 1.46
C ARG A 67 -13.20 -0.32 1.55
N PRO A 68 -13.24 -0.98 2.73
CA PRO A 68 -13.99 -2.21 2.85
C PRO A 68 -15.43 -1.88 2.44
N SER A 69 -15.92 -2.54 1.39
CA SER A 69 -17.32 -2.41 1.04
C SER A 69 -18.09 -3.00 2.22
N ARG A 70 -18.83 -2.16 2.95
CA ARG A 70 -19.64 -2.60 4.10
C ARG A 70 -20.61 -3.73 3.73
N SER A 71 -20.93 -3.87 2.45
CA SER A 71 -21.91 -4.80 1.88
C SER A 71 -21.34 -6.12 1.34
N VAL A 72 -20.03 -6.35 1.38
CA VAL A 72 -19.42 -7.56 0.78
C VAL A 72 -18.74 -8.40 1.86
N ASN A 73 -19.53 -9.26 2.50
CA ASN A 73 -19.05 -10.37 3.30
C ASN A 73 -19.63 -11.69 2.73
N GLU A 74 -19.07 -12.83 3.13
CA GLU A 74 -19.48 -14.13 2.59
C GLU A 74 -20.98 -14.40 2.83
N GLN A 75 -21.50 -13.94 3.97
CA GLN A 75 -22.92 -14.04 4.32
C GLN A 75 -23.84 -13.22 3.41
N THR A 76 -23.43 -12.02 3.00
CA THR A 76 -24.19 -11.15 2.10
C THR A 76 -24.11 -11.66 0.67
N ILE A 77 -22.98 -12.26 0.26
CA ILE A 77 -22.86 -12.96 -1.03
C ILE A 77 -23.83 -14.13 -1.10
N ASP A 78 -23.88 -14.97 -0.06
CA ASP A 78 -24.78 -16.12 0.00
C ASP A 78 -26.26 -15.69 0.05
N ALA A 79 -26.59 -14.64 0.80
CA ALA A 79 -27.93 -14.08 0.85
C ALA A 79 -28.40 -13.56 -0.52
N VAL A 80 -27.56 -12.79 -1.22
CA VAL A 80 -27.86 -12.30 -2.58
C VAL A 80 -28.01 -13.46 -3.57
N ARG A 81 -27.11 -14.46 -3.52
CA ARG A 81 -27.20 -15.64 -4.40
C ARG A 81 -28.53 -16.36 -4.23
N LYS A 82 -28.97 -16.59 -3.00
CA LYS A 82 -30.23 -17.27 -2.71
C LYS A 82 -31.44 -16.53 -3.29
N ILE A 83 -31.48 -15.21 -3.20
CA ILE A 83 -32.57 -14.39 -3.77
C ILE A 83 -32.63 -14.54 -5.29
N ILE A 84 -31.47 -14.52 -5.97
CA ILE A 84 -31.41 -14.67 -7.42
C ILE A 84 -31.81 -16.09 -7.86
N GLU A 85 -31.45 -17.10 -7.06
CA GLU A 85 -31.86 -18.49 -7.29
C GLU A 85 -33.37 -18.70 -7.08
N ASP A 86 -33.95 -18.07 -6.05
CA ASP A 86 -35.38 -18.16 -5.73
C ASP A 86 -36.25 -17.34 -6.71
N ASP A 87 -35.81 -16.14 -7.08
CA ASP A 87 -36.46 -15.28 -8.09
C ASP A 87 -35.41 -14.55 -8.97
N PRO A 88 -35.18 -15.05 -10.21
CA PRO A 88 -34.26 -14.42 -11.16
C PRO A 88 -34.66 -13.00 -11.61
N HIS A 89 -35.89 -12.56 -11.34
CA HIS A 89 -36.40 -11.22 -11.69
C HIS A 89 -36.35 -10.24 -10.52
N SER A 90 -35.70 -10.62 -9.42
CA SER A 90 -35.52 -9.77 -8.24
C SER A 90 -34.89 -8.42 -8.61
N THR A 91 -35.50 -7.35 -8.10
CA THR A 91 -35.02 -5.98 -8.31
C THR A 91 -33.89 -5.62 -7.36
N TYR A 92 -33.07 -4.64 -7.75
CA TYR A 92 -31.98 -4.13 -6.92
C TYR A 92 -32.46 -3.67 -5.53
N GLN A 93 -33.64 -3.05 -5.43
CA GLN A 93 -34.20 -2.61 -4.15
C GLN A 93 -34.56 -3.78 -3.23
N GLN A 94 -35.05 -4.89 -3.80
CA GLN A 94 -35.34 -6.09 -3.01
C GLN A 94 -34.07 -6.73 -2.48
N ILE A 95 -33.01 -6.78 -3.28
CA ILE A 95 -31.70 -7.29 -2.86
C ILE A 95 -31.09 -6.39 -1.78
N GLU A 96 -31.16 -5.07 -1.96
CA GLU A 96 -30.60 -4.08 -1.02
C GLU A 96 -31.28 -4.10 0.35
N ASN A 97 -32.59 -4.36 0.42
CA ASN A 97 -33.33 -4.44 1.68
C ASN A 97 -32.86 -5.56 2.63
N ILE A 98 -32.01 -6.47 2.16
CA ILE A 98 -31.59 -7.69 2.86
C ILE A 98 -30.07 -7.65 3.17
N LEU A 99 -29.37 -6.63 2.66
CA LEU A 99 -27.96 -6.30 2.96
C LEU A 99 -27.84 -5.39 4.19
#